data_AF-A0A3C2DBK7-F1
#
_entry.id   AF-A0A3C2DBK7-F1
#
_cell.length_a   1.000
_cell.length_b   1.000
_cell.length_c   1.000
_cell.angle_alpha   90.00
_cell.angle_beta   90.00
_cell.angle_gamma   90.00
#
_symmetry.space_group_name_H-M   'P 1'
#
loop_
_entity.id
_entity.type
_entity.pdbx_description
1 polymer ?
#
loop_
_entity_poly.entity_id
_entity_poly.type
_entity_poly.pdbx_seq_one_letter_code
_entity_poly.pdbx_strand_id
1 'polypeptide(L)'
;MVGRTDHLQREEPMRIRSLLAALLALVLVASACSDDEGTAAGDGTWPDKITFGFVPSTEQEQLLDDIQPFMDVLSNALGIEVVGVVTTDYTGLVTAMGTGKADLGAFGPFGYVLAQQQFGNMEVLIQAIRYGSPTYHGQWMTNDPSMCDTATESATALENTADGVTQVGALDAVALQVGVYFGDSGKSLGESVDAGDVSPGTSCIADLSKVKG
;
A
#
# COMPACT_ATOMS: atom_id res chain seq x y z
N MET A 1 -60.30 22.95 80.57
CA MET A 1 -59.32 22.70 81.67
C MET A 1 -58.94 21.23 81.58
N VAL A 2 -57.70 20.94 81.16
CA VAL A 2 -56.63 20.39 82.03
C VAL A 2 -57.09 19.08 82.70
N GLY A 3 -56.52 17.90 82.48
CA GLY A 3 -55.33 17.45 81.78
C GLY A 3 -54.94 16.06 82.32
N ARG A 4 -53.94 15.45 81.67
CA ARG A 4 -53.04 14.40 82.16
C ARG A 4 -53.44 12.93 81.95
N THR A 5 -52.80 12.32 80.97
CA THR A 5 -52.43 10.90 80.94
C THR A 5 -50.90 10.82 80.93
N ASP A 6 -50.35 10.13 81.93
CA ASP A 6 -49.02 9.53 81.85
C ASP A 6 -49.05 8.36 80.86
N HIS A 7 -47.97 8.15 80.10
CA HIS A 7 -47.22 6.89 80.10
C HIS A 7 -46.23 6.79 78.92
N LEU A 8 -44.98 6.54 79.32
CA LEU A 8 -44.06 5.53 78.79
C LEU A 8 -43.43 5.71 77.41
N GLN A 9 -42.10 5.85 77.48
CA GLN A 9 -41.12 5.72 76.43
C GLN A 9 -41.22 4.37 75.71
N ARG A 10 -41.06 4.40 74.39
CA ARG A 10 -40.72 3.22 73.58
C ARG A 10 -39.78 3.65 72.46
N GLU A 11 -38.52 3.21 72.57
CA GLU A 11 -37.45 3.43 71.59
C GLU A 11 -37.69 2.57 70.33
N GLU A 12 -37.61 3.19 69.15
CA GLU A 12 -37.74 2.54 67.83
C GLU A 12 -36.35 2.30 67.20
N PRO A 13 -36.02 1.08 66.71
CA PRO A 13 -34.74 0.82 66.07
C PRO A 13 -34.82 1.12 64.57
N MET A 14 -34.40 2.32 64.15
CA MET A 14 -34.27 2.70 62.74
C MET A 14 -32.80 2.84 62.34
N ARG A 15 -32.08 1.72 62.08
CA ARG A 15 -30.71 1.78 61.50
C ARG A 15 -30.31 0.69 60.50
N ILE A 16 -31.18 -0.27 60.15
CA ILE A 16 -30.77 -1.42 59.32
C ILE A 16 -31.15 -1.27 57.82
N ARG A 17 -32.12 -0.40 57.48
CA ARG A 17 -32.57 -0.23 56.08
C ARG A 17 -31.67 0.66 55.21
N SER A 18 -30.79 1.46 55.82
CA SER A 18 -29.94 2.41 55.09
C SER A 18 -28.67 1.79 54.47
N LEU A 19 -28.27 0.58 54.88
CA LEU A 19 -27.01 -0.02 54.46
C LEU A 19 -27.14 -0.85 53.17
N LEU A 20 -28.33 -1.36 52.84
CA LEU A 20 -28.59 -2.14 51.62
C LEU A 20 -28.63 -1.26 50.35
N ALA A 21 -29.03 0.01 50.45
CA ALA A 21 -29.05 0.92 49.31
C ALA A 21 -27.64 1.38 48.88
N ALA A 22 -26.68 1.43 49.82
CA ALA A 22 -25.31 1.85 49.53
C ALA A 22 -24.48 0.77 48.81
N LEU A 23 -24.76 -0.52 49.06
CA LEU A 23 -24.08 -1.63 48.40
C LEU A 23 -24.54 -1.85 46.95
N LEU A 24 -25.80 -1.54 46.61
CA LEU A 24 -26.29 -1.70 45.25
C LEU A 24 -25.77 -0.59 44.30
N ALA A 25 -25.48 0.61 44.83
CA ALA A 25 -24.90 1.70 44.07
C ALA A 25 -23.40 1.50 43.76
N LEU A 26 -22.69 0.71 44.56
CA LEU A 26 -21.25 0.47 44.37
C LEU A 26 -20.95 -0.61 43.31
N VAL A 27 -21.90 -1.52 43.04
CA VAL A 27 -21.76 -2.56 42.01
C VAL A 27 -22.00 -2.01 40.59
N LEU A 28 -22.78 -0.94 40.46
CA LEU A 28 -23.05 -0.28 39.17
C LEU A 28 -21.87 0.56 38.64
N VAL A 29 -20.85 0.84 39.46
CA VAL A 29 -19.67 1.63 39.05
C VAL A 29 -18.50 0.73 38.60
N ALA A 30 -18.57 -0.58 38.83
CA ALA A 30 -17.48 -1.51 38.51
C ALA A 30 -17.56 -2.15 37.09
N SER A 31 -18.65 -1.93 36.34
CA SER A 31 -18.80 -2.46 34.97
C SER A 31 -18.53 -1.43 33.86
N ALA A 32 -17.96 -0.26 34.19
CA ALA A 32 -17.58 0.76 33.22
C ALA A 32 -16.09 0.72 32.83
N CYS A 33 -15.32 -0.24 33.36
CA CYS A 33 -13.99 -0.57 32.86
C CYS A 33 -14.13 -1.78 31.92
N SER A 34 -14.78 -1.56 30.78
CA SER A 34 -14.44 -2.34 29.60
C SER A 34 -13.15 -1.72 29.09
N ASP A 35 -12.12 -2.54 28.88
CA ASP A 35 -10.93 -2.16 28.14
C ASP A 35 -11.38 -1.64 26.77
N ASP A 36 -11.49 -0.32 26.66
CA ASP A 36 -11.54 0.40 25.40
C ASP A 36 -10.08 0.52 24.98
N GLU A 37 -9.59 -0.49 24.26
CA GLU A 37 -8.35 -0.36 23.51
C GLU A 37 -8.50 0.87 22.61
N GLY A 38 -7.71 1.89 22.93
CA GLY A 38 -7.90 3.25 22.44
C GLY A 38 -8.08 3.30 20.94
N THR A 39 -9.30 3.61 20.52
CA THR A 39 -9.51 4.25 19.22
C THR A 39 -8.94 5.66 19.37
N ALA A 40 -7.78 5.90 18.78
CA ALA A 40 -7.27 7.24 18.56
C ALA A 40 -8.19 7.94 17.54
N ALA A 41 -9.43 8.24 17.93
CA ALA A 41 -10.29 9.12 17.16
C ALA A 41 -9.74 10.54 17.35
N GLY A 42 -9.13 11.06 16.28
CA GLY A 42 -8.64 12.44 16.21
C GLY A 42 -9.75 13.46 16.49
N ASP A 43 -9.39 14.74 16.47
CA ASP A 43 -10.21 15.93 16.72
C ASP A 43 -11.44 16.14 15.80
N GLY A 44 -11.95 15.09 15.17
CA GLY A 44 -13.02 15.11 14.18
C GLY A 44 -12.56 15.39 12.75
N THR A 45 -11.24 15.53 12.51
CA THR A 45 -10.68 15.70 11.16
C THR A 45 -10.17 14.41 10.53
N TRP A 46 -10.07 13.33 11.33
CA TRP A 46 -9.58 12.03 10.88
C TRP A 46 -10.71 11.20 10.26
N PRO A 47 -10.50 10.50 9.13
CA PRO A 47 -11.53 9.66 8.53
C PRO A 47 -11.78 8.39 9.36
N ASP A 48 -12.98 7.83 9.26
CA ASP A 48 -13.34 6.58 9.92
C ASP A 48 -12.63 5.36 9.30
N LYS A 49 -12.29 5.44 8.01
CA LYS A 49 -11.63 4.39 7.22
C LYS A 49 -10.87 5.00 6.05
N ILE A 50 -9.80 4.33 5.62
CA ILE A 50 -9.09 4.62 4.36
C ILE A 50 -9.31 3.48 3.36
N THR A 51 -9.65 3.82 2.12
CA THR A 51 -9.70 2.90 0.98
C THR A 51 -8.46 3.09 0.11
N PHE A 52 -7.64 2.05 0.01
CA PHE A 52 -6.43 2.03 -0.81
C PHE A 52 -6.69 1.26 -2.12
N GLY A 53 -6.71 1.97 -3.23
CA GLY A 53 -6.88 1.40 -4.56
C GLY A 53 -5.58 0.93 -5.22
N PHE A 54 -5.64 -0.24 -5.85
CA PHE A 54 -4.57 -0.86 -6.62
C PHE A 54 -5.02 -1.13 -8.06
N VAL A 55 -4.10 -0.98 -9.00
CA VAL A 55 -4.31 -1.41 -10.39
C VAL A 55 -4.34 -2.94 -10.47
N PRO A 56 -5.02 -3.55 -11.47
CA PRO A 56 -5.11 -4.99 -11.56
C PRO A 56 -3.76 -5.65 -11.85
N SER A 57 -3.62 -6.89 -11.37
CA SER A 57 -2.61 -7.86 -11.79
C SER A 57 -3.29 -9.02 -12.53
N THR A 58 -2.51 -9.77 -13.32
CA THR A 58 -2.96 -11.03 -13.92
C THR A 58 -3.40 -12.03 -12.84
N GLU A 59 -2.78 -11.95 -11.66
CA GLU A 59 -3.06 -12.76 -10.47
C GLU A 59 -3.84 -11.94 -9.44
N GLN A 60 -5.08 -11.56 -9.76
CA GLN A 60 -5.86 -10.60 -8.97
C GLN A 60 -6.21 -11.09 -7.55
N GLU A 61 -6.55 -12.38 -7.42
CA GLU A 61 -6.86 -12.99 -6.11
C GLU A 61 -5.62 -13.05 -5.23
N GLN A 62 -4.50 -13.49 -5.79
CA GLN A 62 -3.19 -13.49 -5.12
C GLN A 62 -2.77 -12.08 -4.71
N LEU A 63 -3.03 -11.07 -5.55
CA LEU A 63 -2.69 -9.69 -5.22
C LEU A 63 -3.43 -9.18 -3.98
N LEU A 64 -4.69 -9.58 -3.77
CA LEU A 64 -5.44 -9.19 -2.56
C LEU A 64 -4.82 -9.81 -1.30
N ASP A 65 -4.44 -11.09 -1.36
CA ASP A 65 -3.75 -11.76 -0.26
C ASP A 65 -2.38 -11.11 0.02
N ASP A 66 -1.66 -10.71 -1.03
CA ASP A 66 -0.34 -10.10 -0.92
C ASP A 66 -0.38 -8.67 -0.32
N ILE A 67 -1.46 -7.90 -0.56
CA ILE A 67 -1.58 -6.55 -0.01
C ILE A 67 -2.16 -6.52 1.42
N GLN A 68 -2.85 -7.57 1.86
CA GLN A 68 -3.49 -7.58 3.18
C GLN A 68 -2.49 -7.31 4.33
N PRO A 69 -1.29 -7.93 4.38
CA PRO A 69 -0.30 -7.60 5.41
C PRO A 69 0.10 -6.12 5.42
N PHE A 70 0.12 -5.46 4.26
CA PHE A 70 0.41 -4.04 4.17
C PHE A 70 -0.75 -3.19 4.71
N MET A 71 -2.00 -3.58 4.44
CA MET A 71 -3.19 -2.92 5.00
C MET A 71 -3.25 -3.07 6.53
N ASP A 72 -2.89 -4.23 7.07
CA ASP A 72 -2.87 -4.48 8.52
C ASP A 72 -1.83 -3.59 9.22
N VAL A 73 -0.63 -3.46 8.64
CA VAL A 73 0.42 -2.57 9.17
C VAL A 73 -0.05 -1.12 9.20
N LEU A 74 -0.69 -0.64 8.12
CA LEU A 74 -1.23 0.71 8.08
C LEU A 74 -2.38 0.90 9.09
N SER A 75 -3.29 -0.07 9.18
CA SER A 75 -4.42 0.00 10.11
C SER A 75 -3.94 0.10 11.56
N ASN A 76 -2.99 -0.75 11.94
CA ASN A 76 -2.38 -0.75 13.27
C ASN A 76 -1.65 0.56 13.56
N ALA A 77 -0.94 1.13 12.58
CA ALA A 77 -0.20 2.38 12.75
C ALA A 77 -1.11 3.61 12.85
N LEU A 78 -2.23 3.61 12.14
CA LEU A 78 -3.15 4.75 12.04
C LEU A 78 -4.32 4.69 13.03
N GLY A 79 -4.57 3.52 13.64
CA GLY A 79 -5.68 3.32 14.58
C GLY A 79 -7.06 3.37 13.93
N ILE A 80 -7.12 3.23 12.59
CA ILE A 80 -8.36 3.17 11.79
C ILE A 80 -8.27 2.03 10.79
N GLU A 81 -9.41 1.59 10.26
CA GLU A 81 -9.42 0.56 9.22
C GLU A 81 -8.80 1.09 7.92
N VAL A 82 -7.92 0.30 7.31
CA VAL A 82 -7.41 0.53 5.96
C VAL A 82 -7.77 -0.69 5.12
N VAL A 83 -8.50 -0.49 4.03
CA VAL A 83 -8.95 -1.58 3.13
C VAL A 83 -8.33 -1.45 1.76
N GLY A 84 -7.78 -2.56 1.26
CA GLY A 84 -7.26 -2.66 -0.10
C GLY A 84 -8.37 -3.02 -1.09
N VAL A 85 -8.43 -2.33 -2.22
CA VAL A 85 -9.33 -2.66 -3.33
C VAL A 85 -8.55 -2.71 -4.64
N VAL A 86 -8.79 -3.75 -5.45
CA VAL A 86 -8.19 -3.86 -6.79
C VAL A 86 -9.22 -3.44 -7.83
N THR A 87 -8.87 -2.49 -8.70
CA THR A 87 -9.76 -2.03 -9.76
C THR A 87 -9.70 -2.97 -10.97
N THR A 88 -10.77 -3.02 -11.75
CA THR A 88 -10.86 -3.87 -12.95
C THR A 88 -9.87 -3.50 -14.04
N ASP A 89 -9.52 -2.20 -14.13
CA ASP A 89 -8.53 -1.66 -15.05
C ASP A 89 -7.85 -0.41 -14.46
N TYR A 90 -6.82 0.07 -15.16
CA TYR A 90 -6.03 1.24 -14.76
C TYR A 90 -6.86 2.54 -14.70
N THR A 91 -7.82 2.72 -15.61
CA THR A 91 -8.71 3.89 -15.65
C THR A 91 -9.78 3.85 -14.55
N GLY A 92 -10.09 2.65 -14.07
CA GLY A 92 -10.91 2.41 -12.89
C GLY A 92 -10.30 3.05 -11.65
N LEU A 93 -8.99 2.89 -11.42
CA LEU A 93 -8.30 3.53 -10.30
C LEU A 93 -8.27 5.06 -10.44
N VAL A 94 -8.02 5.56 -11.65
CA VAL A 94 -8.11 7.01 -11.97
C VAL A 94 -9.47 7.57 -11.57
N THR A 95 -10.55 6.91 -11.97
CA THR A 95 -11.93 7.34 -11.66
C THR A 95 -12.25 7.19 -10.17
N ALA A 96 -11.80 6.10 -9.53
CA ALA A 96 -12.04 5.87 -8.11
C ALA A 96 -11.43 6.97 -7.25
N MET A 97 -10.17 7.32 -7.51
CA MET A 97 -9.49 8.43 -6.83
C MET A 97 -10.15 9.78 -7.13
N GLY A 98 -10.40 10.07 -8.41
CA GLY A 98 -11.01 11.32 -8.82
C GLY A 98 -12.41 11.58 -8.25
N THR A 99 -13.17 10.52 -7.97
CA THR A 99 -14.54 10.59 -7.43
C THR A 99 -14.62 10.35 -5.92
N GLY A 100 -13.48 10.18 -5.22
CA GLY A 100 -13.44 9.94 -3.78
C GLY A 100 -13.94 8.54 -3.35
N LYS A 101 -13.95 7.57 -4.27
CA LYS A 101 -14.21 6.16 -3.94
C LYS A 101 -12.96 5.44 -3.42
N ALA A 102 -11.78 6.00 -3.65
CA ALA A 102 -10.52 5.60 -3.05
C ALA A 102 -9.83 6.86 -2.51
N ASP A 103 -9.18 6.71 -1.35
CA ASP A 103 -8.48 7.79 -0.65
C ASP A 103 -6.98 7.78 -1.00
N LEU A 104 -6.42 6.58 -1.20
CA LEU A 104 -5.04 6.34 -1.61
C LEU A 104 -5.00 5.47 -2.88
N GLY A 105 -3.99 5.67 -3.72
CA GLY A 105 -3.86 4.94 -4.99
C GLY A 105 -2.43 4.54 -5.32
N ALA A 106 -2.23 3.27 -5.64
CA ALA A 106 -0.95 2.73 -6.13
C ALA A 106 -0.89 2.87 -7.65
N PHE A 107 -0.34 3.99 -8.13
CA PHE A 107 -0.25 4.30 -9.55
C PHE A 107 1.12 3.97 -10.16
N GLY A 108 1.09 3.50 -11.41
CA GLY A 108 2.19 3.74 -12.34
C GLY A 108 2.19 5.21 -12.81
N PRO A 109 3.34 5.80 -13.21
CA PRO A 109 3.43 7.24 -13.44
C PRO A 109 2.46 7.79 -14.49
N PHE A 110 2.23 7.06 -15.58
CA PHE A 110 1.26 7.48 -16.60
C PHE A 110 -0.17 7.57 -16.04
N GLY A 111 -0.58 6.60 -15.22
CA GLY A 111 -1.91 6.59 -14.59
C GLY A 111 -2.11 7.79 -13.65
N TYR A 112 -1.09 8.13 -12.85
CA TYR A 112 -1.14 9.32 -11.99
C TYR A 112 -1.25 10.62 -12.80
N VAL A 113 -0.43 10.79 -13.85
CA VAL A 113 -0.49 11.97 -14.72
C VAL A 113 -1.86 12.11 -15.37
N LEU A 114 -2.43 11.00 -15.86
CA LEU A 114 -3.78 10.98 -16.41
C LEU A 114 -4.82 11.39 -15.37
N ALA A 115 -4.74 10.85 -14.15
CA ALA A 115 -5.65 11.18 -13.06
C ALA A 115 -5.58 12.68 -12.69
N GLN A 116 -4.37 13.22 -12.60
CA GLN A 116 -4.14 14.63 -12.30
C GLN A 116 -4.70 15.54 -13.41
N GLN A 117 -4.52 15.17 -14.68
CA GLN A 117 -5.08 15.92 -15.80
C GLN A 117 -6.62 15.88 -15.82
N GLN A 118 -7.21 14.76 -15.42
CA GLN A 118 -8.65 14.56 -15.49
C GLN A 118 -9.42 15.18 -14.31
N PHE A 119 -8.90 15.09 -13.08
CA PHE A 119 -9.61 15.52 -11.88
C PHE A 119 -8.88 16.60 -11.07
N GLY A 120 -7.54 16.64 -11.11
CA GLY A 120 -6.73 17.68 -10.46
C GLY A 120 -6.78 17.73 -8.93
N ASN A 121 -7.41 16.75 -8.28
CA ASN A 121 -7.64 16.68 -6.84
C ASN A 121 -6.78 15.63 -6.13
N MET A 122 -5.64 15.27 -6.70
CA MET A 122 -4.70 14.28 -6.16
C MET A 122 -3.31 14.91 -5.97
N GLU A 123 -2.51 14.30 -5.10
CA GLU A 123 -1.13 14.67 -4.82
C GLU A 123 -0.26 13.42 -4.63
N VAL A 124 1.02 13.50 -4.98
CA VAL A 124 1.99 12.42 -4.73
C VAL A 124 2.40 12.45 -3.25
N LEU A 125 2.07 11.39 -2.51
CA LEU A 125 2.51 11.23 -1.13
C LEU A 125 3.89 10.57 -1.02
N ILE A 126 4.09 9.49 -1.78
CA ILE A 126 5.32 8.70 -1.77
C ILE A 126 5.68 8.27 -3.19
N GLN A 127 6.98 8.13 -3.45
CA GLN A 127 7.51 7.66 -4.72
C GLN A 127 8.51 6.54 -4.46
N ALA A 128 8.42 5.47 -5.25
CA ALA A 128 9.38 4.38 -5.18
C ALA A 128 10.75 4.84 -5.70
N ILE A 129 11.80 4.65 -4.89
CA ILE A 129 13.19 4.80 -5.32
C ILE A 129 13.73 3.41 -5.61
N ARG A 130 14.15 3.17 -6.86
CA ARG A 130 14.73 1.89 -7.29
C ARG A 130 16.18 2.13 -7.64
N TYR A 131 17.08 1.40 -6.97
CA TYR A 131 18.53 1.50 -7.20
C TYR A 131 19.05 2.94 -7.12
N GLY A 132 18.51 3.74 -6.20
CA GLY A 132 18.90 5.14 -6.01
C GLY A 132 18.24 6.14 -6.96
N SER A 133 17.41 5.70 -7.91
CA SER A 133 16.71 6.59 -8.85
C SER A 133 15.20 6.69 -8.59
N PRO A 134 14.61 7.90 -8.63
CA PRO A 134 13.16 8.11 -8.64
C PRO A 134 12.53 7.92 -10.03
N THR A 135 13.34 7.80 -11.09
CA THR A 135 12.89 7.70 -12.48
C THR A 135 13.31 6.38 -13.11
N TYR A 136 12.66 6.01 -14.21
CA TYR A 136 13.08 4.93 -15.08
C TYR A 136 13.10 5.42 -16.52
N HIS A 137 13.92 4.79 -17.36
CA HIS A 137 13.96 5.06 -18.79
C HIS A 137 13.18 3.99 -19.55
N GLY A 138 12.52 4.41 -20.64
CA GLY A 138 11.94 3.49 -21.60
C GLY A 138 13.04 2.79 -22.40
N GLN A 139 12.78 1.54 -22.78
CA GLN A 139 13.64 0.76 -23.67
C GLN A 139 12.81 0.32 -24.88
N TRP A 140 13.48 0.17 -26.01
CA TRP A 140 12.86 -0.13 -27.29
C TRP A 140 13.59 -1.33 -27.88
N MET A 141 12.82 -2.23 -28.47
CA MET A 141 13.32 -3.51 -28.95
C MET A 141 13.19 -3.50 -30.47
N THR A 142 14.31 -3.69 -31.16
CA THR A 142 14.40 -3.66 -32.62
C THR A 142 15.29 -4.78 -33.12
N ASN A 143 15.04 -5.24 -34.34
CA ASN A 143 15.94 -6.11 -35.09
C ASN A 143 16.80 -5.32 -36.10
N ASP A 144 16.66 -4.00 -36.15
CA ASP A 144 17.41 -3.10 -37.02
C ASP A 144 18.58 -2.45 -36.26
N PRO A 145 19.82 -2.93 -36.44
CA PRO A 145 20.99 -2.37 -35.76
C PRO A 145 21.35 -0.96 -36.25
N SER A 146 20.81 -0.49 -37.38
CA SER A 146 21.06 0.88 -37.85
C SER A 146 20.45 1.96 -36.96
N MET A 147 19.52 1.57 -36.08
CA MET A 147 18.94 2.42 -35.05
C MET A 147 19.95 2.76 -33.95
N CYS A 148 20.99 1.94 -33.75
CA CYS A 148 22.00 2.18 -32.73
C CYS A 148 22.91 3.37 -33.07
N ASP A 149 23.26 4.17 -32.07
CA ASP A 149 24.35 5.16 -32.17
C ASP A 149 25.70 4.57 -31.71
N THR A 150 25.65 3.57 -30.84
CA THR A 150 26.81 2.77 -30.44
C THR A 150 26.84 1.44 -31.20
N ALA A 151 27.98 0.73 -31.16
CA ALA A 151 27.99 -0.66 -31.57
C ALA A 151 27.01 -1.48 -30.72
N THR A 152 26.43 -2.52 -31.32
CA THR A 152 25.63 -3.51 -30.59
C THR A 152 26.55 -4.42 -29.80
N GLU A 153 26.29 -4.54 -28.50
CA GLU A 153 27.05 -5.41 -27.60
C GLU A 153 26.19 -6.59 -27.18
N SER A 154 26.71 -7.81 -27.32
CA SER A 154 25.99 -9.02 -26.92
C SER A 154 26.08 -9.27 -25.42
N ALA A 155 25.08 -9.93 -24.84
CA ALA A 155 25.04 -10.28 -23.43
C ALA A 155 25.24 -9.07 -22.50
N THR A 156 24.66 -7.94 -22.89
CA THR A 156 24.63 -6.70 -22.12
C THR A 156 23.19 -6.25 -21.87
N ALA A 157 23.02 -5.40 -20.87
CA ALA A 157 21.75 -4.83 -20.45
C ALA A 157 21.86 -3.33 -20.25
N LEU A 158 20.72 -2.64 -20.36
CA LEU A 158 20.62 -1.22 -20.05
C LEU A 158 20.03 -1.04 -18.65
N GLU A 159 20.76 -0.34 -17.78
CA GLU A 159 20.37 -0.06 -16.41
C GLU A 159 20.12 1.41 -16.18
N ASN A 160 19.11 1.70 -15.36
CA ASN A 160 18.84 3.05 -14.89
C ASN A 160 19.68 3.31 -13.64
N THR A 161 20.53 4.33 -13.71
CA THR A 161 21.28 4.86 -12.58
C THR A 161 20.81 6.28 -12.28
N ALA A 162 21.30 6.86 -11.17
CA ALA A 162 21.04 8.26 -10.85
C ALA A 162 21.60 9.22 -11.92
N ASP A 163 22.63 8.80 -12.66
CA ASP A 163 23.31 9.60 -13.69
C ASP A 163 22.78 9.33 -15.12
N GLY A 164 21.78 8.47 -15.26
CA GLY A 164 21.16 8.10 -16.54
C GLY A 164 21.28 6.61 -16.86
N VAL A 165 21.11 6.27 -18.14
CA VAL A 165 21.18 4.88 -18.62
C VAL A 165 22.64 4.47 -18.83
N THR A 166 23.03 3.34 -18.24
CA THR A 166 24.34 2.73 -18.46
C THR A 166 24.17 1.34 -19.08
N GLN A 167 25.17 0.90 -19.85
CA GLN A 167 25.24 -0.44 -20.39
C GLN A 167 26.15 -1.30 -19.51
N VAL A 168 25.65 -2.43 -19.02
CA VAL A 168 26.38 -3.37 -18.15
C VAL A 168 26.34 -4.78 -18.73
N GLY A 169 27.15 -5.70 -18.19
CA GLY A 169 27.01 -7.12 -18.49
C GLY A 169 25.66 -7.65 -18.01
N ALA A 170 25.02 -8.51 -18.81
CA ALA A 170 23.67 -8.99 -18.50
C ALA A 170 23.59 -9.81 -17.19
N LEU A 171 24.70 -10.40 -16.74
CA LEU A 171 24.79 -11.08 -15.45
C LEU A 171 24.97 -10.12 -14.27
N ASP A 172 25.59 -8.97 -14.52
CA ASP A 172 25.77 -7.90 -13.53
C ASP A 172 24.49 -7.09 -13.35
N ALA A 173 23.59 -7.13 -14.34
CA ALA A 173 22.36 -6.38 -14.33
C ALA A 173 21.47 -6.74 -13.13
N VAL A 174 20.99 -5.75 -12.38
CA VAL A 174 20.17 -5.93 -11.18
C VAL A 174 18.75 -6.39 -11.52
N ALA A 175 18.24 -6.02 -12.70
CA ALA A 175 16.98 -6.53 -13.24
C ALA A 175 17.21 -7.74 -14.16
N LEU A 176 16.29 -8.71 -14.12
CA LEU A 176 16.36 -9.90 -14.98
C LEU A 176 16.29 -9.50 -16.46
N GLN A 177 17.15 -10.11 -17.28
CA GLN A 177 17.28 -9.82 -18.70
C GLN A 177 16.79 -11.02 -19.52
N VAL A 178 16.31 -10.74 -20.73
CA VAL A 178 15.98 -11.80 -21.69
C VAL A 178 17.24 -12.60 -22.01
N GLY A 179 17.14 -13.93 -21.96
CA GLY A 179 18.29 -14.82 -22.15
C GLY A 179 19.25 -14.88 -20.96
N VAL A 180 18.85 -14.38 -19.78
CA VAL A 180 19.48 -14.67 -18.49
C VAL A 180 18.53 -15.54 -17.67
N TYR A 181 19.05 -16.64 -17.14
CA TYR A 181 18.31 -17.58 -16.29
C TYR A 181 19.05 -17.82 -14.97
N PHE A 182 18.38 -18.46 -14.02
CA PHE A 182 19.01 -18.90 -12.77
C PHE A 182 19.41 -20.37 -12.87
N GLY A 183 20.71 -20.63 -12.99
CA GLY A 183 21.29 -21.97 -12.89
C GLY A 183 21.78 -22.27 -11.47
N ASP A 184 22.45 -23.42 -11.31
CA ASP A 184 22.92 -23.94 -10.01
C ASP A 184 23.90 -23.00 -9.28
N SER A 185 24.57 -22.10 -10.01
CA SER A 185 25.54 -21.14 -9.47
C SER A 185 25.06 -19.68 -9.53
N GLY A 186 23.75 -19.46 -9.72
CA GLY A 186 23.16 -18.14 -9.86
C GLY A 186 22.84 -17.76 -11.30
N LYS A 187 22.91 -16.46 -11.63
CA LYS A 187 22.59 -15.96 -12.97
C LYS A 187 23.56 -16.54 -14.00
N SER A 188 23.03 -17.00 -15.13
CA SER A 188 23.80 -17.54 -16.25
C SER A 188 23.21 -17.06 -17.59
N LEU A 189 24.06 -16.97 -18.61
CA LEU A 189 23.65 -16.57 -19.97
C LEU A 189 23.13 -17.79 -20.74
N GLY A 190 22.09 -17.57 -21.53
CA GLY A 190 21.52 -18.54 -22.46
C GLY A 190 20.58 -19.53 -21.79
N GLU A 191 19.29 -19.45 -22.08
CA GLU A 191 18.36 -20.51 -21.70
C GLU A 191 18.30 -21.54 -22.83
N SER A 192 18.56 -22.81 -22.55
CA SER A 192 18.24 -23.87 -23.50
C SER A 192 16.77 -24.24 -23.34
N VAL A 193 15.95 -23.90 -24.33
CA VAL A 193 14.55 -24.34 -24.41
C VAL A 193 14.44 -25.53 -25.38
N ASP A 194 13.28 -26.17 -25.44
CA ASP A 194 13.02 -27.27 -26.39
C ASP A 194 13.26 -26.85 -27.86
N ALA A 195 13.20 -25.56 -28.15
CA ALA A 195 13.48 -24.96 -29.46
C ALA A 195 14.96 -24.60 -29.70
N GLY A 196 15.87 -24.92 -28.76
CA GLY A 196 17.30 -24.62 -28.82
C GLY A 196 17.74 -23.50 -27.87
N ASP A 197 18.98 -23.05 -28.03
CA ASP A 197 19.54 -22.01 -27.17
C ASP A 197 18.96 -20.64 -27.50
N VAL A 198 18.46 -19.96 -26.46
CA VAL A 198 17.99 -18.58 -26.54
C VAL A 198 19.20 -17.65 -26.50
N SER A 199 19.37 -16.84 -27.54
CA SER A 199 20.38 -15.79 -27.58
C SER A 199 20.21 -14.85 -26.37
N PRO A 200 21.30 -14.45 -25.68
CA PRO A 200 21.26 -13.44 -24.62
C PRO A 200 20.93 -12.03 -25.15
N GLY A 201 20.68 -11.89 -26.45
CA GLY A 201 20.37 -10.63 -27.11
C GLY A 201 21.60 -9.74 -27.28
N THR A 202 21.33 -8.56 -27.85
CA THR A 202 22.26 -7.45 -27.93
C THR A 202 21.59 -6.19 -27.41
N SER A 203 22.38 -5.26 -26.87
CA SER A 203 21.90 -3.93 -26.53
C SER A 203 22.85 -2.85 -27.10
N CYS A 204 22.32 -1.65 -27.27
CA CYS A 204 23.06 -0.48 -27.73
C CYS A 204 22.38 0.79 -27.21
N ILE A 205 23.09 1.91 -27.24
CA ILE A 205 22.51 3.22 -27.00
C ILE A 205 22.05 3.81 -28.33
N ALA A 206 20.88 4.45 -28.32
CA ALA A 206 20.28 5.10 -29.47
C ALA A 206 19.54 6.38 -29.05
N ASP A 207 19.53 7.38 -29.91
CA ASP A 207 18.74 8.59 -29.74
C ASP A 207 17.26 8.34 -30.05
N LEU A 208 16.39 8.88 -29.20
CA LEU A 208 14.94 8.74 -29.32
C LEU A 208 14.39 9.29 -30.65
N SER A 209 15.07 10.26 -31.28
CA SER A 209 14.67 10.82 -32.58
C SER A 209 14.65 9.79 -33.71
N LYS A 210 15.46 8.72 -33.60
CA LYS A 210 15.48 7.64 -34.60
C LYS A 210 14.21 6.80 -34.60
N VAL A 211 13.46 6.81 -33.50
CA VAL A 211 12.23 6.02 -33.34
C VAL A 211 10.95 6.85 -33.45
N LYS A 212 11.06 8.14 -33.80
CA LYS A 212 9.89 8.98 -34.10
C LYS A 212 9.29 8.54 -35.44
N GLY A 213 8.05 8.03 -35.38
CA GLY A 213 7.14 7.95 -36.52
C GLY A 213 6.47 9.29 -36.82
#